data_AF-A0A833SJ15-F1
#
_entry.id   AF-A0A833SJ15-F1
#
_cell.length_a   1.000
_cell.length_b   1.000
_cell.length_c   1.000
_cell.angle_alpha   90.00
_cell.angle_beta   90.00
_cell.angle_gamma   90.00
#
_symmetry.space_group_name_H-M   'P 1'
#
loop_
_entity.id
_entity.type
_entity.pdbx_description
1 polymer ?
#
loop_
_entity_poly.entity_id
_entity_poly.type
_entity_poly.pdbx_seq_one_letter_code
_entity_poly.pdbx_strand_id
1 'polypeptide(L)'
;MEFQECYSLLASRPAHAHEHCEEEKHAEDKPQDVDALKEDATVDSNEPENLSLLSVRELARTFHKLQEMRVQIYAEFRQGFLVHQKTELFPTFCSGITERFSAVSERINHVEKLLRDKKQPVIADLIRKIQLEEKEKLLLTSAVLIEKMRLSDAIKQPEPDESSVAFLERSVETLNSKHTDCVGRLNEILEDLGAESADLED
;
A
#
# COMPACT_ATOMS: atom_id res chain seq x y z
N MET A 1 4.13 -0.16 -9.68
CA MET A 1 3.34 -1.40 -9.54
C MET A 1 1.93 -1.00 -9.89
N GLU A 2 1.46 -1.37 -11.08
CA GLU A 2 0.14 -0.96 -11.55
C GLU A 2 -0.92 -1.72 -10.76
N PHE A 3 -1.70 -1.02 -9.94
CA PHE A 3 -2.79 -1.65 -9.19
C PHE A 3 -3.78 -2.34 -10.10
N GLN A 4 -3.97 -1.86 -11.33
CA GLN A 4 -4.82 -2.51 -12.33
C GLN A 4 -4.31 -3.91 -12.70
N GLU A 5 -2.98 -4.11 -12.79
CA GLU A 5 -2.37 -5.41 -13.02
C GLU A 5 -2.50 -6.31 -11.78
N CYS A 6 -2.25 -5.76 -10.58
CA CYS A 6 -2.45 -6.50 -9.34
C CYS A 6 -3.92 -6.88 -9.12
N TYR A 7 -4.87 -5.97 -9.39
CA TYR A 7 -6.30 -6.21 -9.33
C TYR A 7 -6.70 -7.25 -10.36
N SER A 8 -6.24 -7.14 -11.61
CA SER A 8 -6.54 -8.14 -12.65
C SER A 8 -5.97 -9.50 -12.26
N LEU A 9 -4.78 -9.56 -11.69
CA LEU A 9 -4.13 -10.80 -11.22
C LEU A 9 -4.81 -11.38 -9.98
N LEU A 10 -5.34 -10.55 -9.08
CA LEU A 10 -6.11 -10.98 -7.91
C LEU A 10 -7.56 -11.35 -8.25
N ALA A 11 -8.19 -10.64 -9.18
CA ALA A 11 -9.57 -10.87 -9.62
C ALA A 11 -9.68 -12.07 -10.58
N SER A 12 -8.64 -12.35 -11.36
CA SER A 12 -8.56 -13.54 -12.23
C SER A 12 -8.17 -14.81 -11.48
N ARG A 13 -7.68 -14.70 -10.24
CA ARG A 13 -7.32 -15.86 -9.43
C ARG A 13 -8.56 -16.65 -9.04
N PRO A 14 -8.61 -17.96 -9.36
CA PRO A 14 -9.66 -18.84 -8.86
C PRO A 14 -9.69 -18.79 -7.33
N ALA A 15 -10.88 -18.96 -6.73
CA ALA A 15 -11.04 -18.91 -5.28
C ALA A 15 -10.02 -19.78 -4.52
N HIS A 16 -9.62 -20.91 -5.11
CA HIS A 16 -8.66 -21.89 -4.58
C HIS A 16 -7.16 -21.53 -4.71
N ALA A 17 -6.79 -20.36 -5.25
CA ALA A 17 -5.38 -20.02 -5.52
C ALA A 17 -4.56 -19.63 -4.28
N HIS A 18 -5.19 -19.49 -3.10
CA HIS A 18 -4.50 -19.05 -1.88
C HIS A 18 -3.74 -20.17 -1.13
N GLU A 19 -3.88 -21.43 -1.53
CA GLU A 19 -3.19 -22.57 -0.88
C GLU A 19 -1.79 -22.85 -1.44
N HIS A 20 -1.47 -22.38 -2.65
CA HIS A 20 -0.19 -22.67 -3.32
C HIS A 20 0.34 -21.46 -4.07
N CYS A 21 1.19 -20.65 -3.42
CA CYS A 21 1.92 -19.60 -4.11
C CYS A 21 3.32 -19.42 -3.50
N GLU A 22 4.05 -20.53 -3.42
CA GLU A 22 5.52 -20.51 -3.49
C GLU A 22 5.89 -20.85 -4.95
N GLU A 23 6.97 -20.24 -5.45
CA GLU A 23 7.68 -20.55 -6.71
C GLU A 23 7.36 -19.69 -7.97
N GLU A 24 8.28 -18.73 -8.21
CA GLU A 24 8.88 -18.34 -9.51
C GLU A 24 8.02 -17.61 -10.57
N LYS A 25 8.48 -16.70 -11.45
CA LYS A 25 9.76 -16.01 -11.75
C LYS A 25 9.44 -14.82 -12.70
N HIS A 26 10.39 -13.90 -12.79
CA HIS A 26 10.49 -12.73 -13.69
C HIS A 26 10.05 -12.92 -15.15
N ALA A 27 9.47 -11.86 -15.73
CA ALA A 27 9.80 -11.42 -17.09
C ALA A 27 9.49 -9.91 -17.26
N GLU A 28 10.44 -9.21 -17.86
CA GLU A 28 10.41 -7.81 -18.30
C GLU A 28 9.55 -7.64 -19.56
N ASP A 29 8.89 -6.49 -19.74
CA ASP A 29 9.06 -5.67 -20.95
C ASP A 29 8.49 -4.24 -20.79
N LYS A 30 9.06 -3.30 -21.56
CA LYS A 30 8.71 -1.86 -21.74
C LYS A 30 8.64 -1.62 -23.27
N PRO A 31 8.34 -0.42 -23.83
CA PRO A 31 7.62 0.78 -23.36
C PRO A 31 6.65 1.39 -24.43
N GLN A 32 6.21 2.64 -24.20
CA GLN A 32 5.65 3.69 -25.10
C GLN A 32 4.12 3.83 -25.12
N ASP A 33 3.49 5.00 -25.31
CA ASP A 33 3.76 6.46 -25.21
C ASP A 33 2.43 7.08 -25.70
N VAL A 34 1.80 8.05 -25.00
CA VAL A 34 0.96 9.12 -25.59
C VAL A 34 0.38 10.06 -24.52
N ASP A 35 0.92 11.27 -24.55
CA ASP A 35 0.26 12.58 -24.68
C ASP A 35 -0.82 13.08 -23.70
N ALA A 36 -0.66 14.39 -23.44
CA ALA A 36 -1.17 15.20 -22.36
C ALA A 36 -2.63 15.63 -22.50
N LEU A 37 -3.27 15.91 -21.36
CA LEU A 37 -4.24 17.00 -21.18
C LEU A 37 -4.21 17.45 -19.70
N LYS A 38 -4.00 18.75 -19.52
CA LYS A 38 -3.89 19.47 -18.24
C LYS A 38 -5.24 20.05 -17.81
N GLU A 39 -5.25 20.52 -16.57
CA GLU A 39 -6.25 21.38 -15.86
C GLU A 39 -7.29 20.59 -15.05
N ASP A 40 -7.62 20.92 -13.81
CA ASP A 40 -7.16 21.93 -12.86
C ASP A 40 -7.62 21.41 -11.49
N ALA A 41 -6.69 21.21 -10.56
CA ALA A 41 -7.02 20.96 -9.16
C ALA A 41 -5.94 21.62 -8.32
N THR A 42 -6.35 22.62 -7.55
CA THR A 42 -5.54 23.37 -6.60
C THR A 42 -4.89 22.42 -5.59
N VAL A 43 -3.68 21.97 -5.92
CA VAL A 43 -2.77 21.30 -4.98
C VAL A 43 -2.06 22.40 -4.20
N ASP A 44 -2.31 22.37 -2.90
CA ASP A 44 -1.63 23.15 -1.86
C ASP A 44 -0.13 23.30 -2.18
N SER A 45 0.26 24.55 -2.44
CA SER A 45 1.62 24.95 -2.74
C SER A 45 2.51 24.79 -1.51
N ASN A 46 2.95 23.57 -1.23
CA ASN A 46 4.21 23.36 -0.52
C ASN A 46 5.26 23.10 -1.59
N GLU A 47 6.18 24.05 -1.77
CA GLU A 47 7.39 23.85 -2.56
C GLU A 47 8.03 22.49 -2.22
N PRO A 48 8.74 21.84 -3.16
CA PRO A 48 9.55 20.68 -2.80
C PRO A 48 10.58 21.13 -1.76
N GLU A 49 10.26 20.93 -0.48
CA GLU A 49 11.22 21.02 0.61
C GLU A 49 12.45 20.26 0.14
N ASN A 50 13.57 20.97 0.02
CA ASN A 50 14.80 20.35 -0.44
C ASN A 50 15.29 19.44 0.68
N LEU A 51 14.79 18.20 0.70
CA LEU A 51 15.00 17.21 1.75
C LEU A 51 16.50 16.99 2.02
N SER A 52 17.36 17.21 1.03
CA SER A 52 18.82 17.07 1.18
C SER A 52 19.43 18.03 2.21
N LEU A 53 18.83 19.20 2.40
CA LEU A 53 19.28 20.23 3.36
C LEU A 53 18.84 19.95 4.80
N LEU A 54 17.86 19.06 4.99
CA LEU A 54 17.34 18.75 6.32
C LEU A 54 18.39 18.04 7.18
N SER A 55 18.37 18.31 8.47
CA SER A 55 19.09 17.54 9.49
C SER A 55 18.58 16.10 9.56
N VAL A 56 19.33 15.22 10.22
CA VAL A 56 18.90 13.83 10.44
C VAL A 56 17.57 13.78 11.20
N ARG A 57 17.42 14.60 12.24
CA ARG A 57 16.19 14.67 13.03
C ARG A 57 15.00 15.14 12.19
N GLU A 58 15.19 16.15 11.35
CA GLU A 58 14.14 16.65 10.46
C GLU A 58 13.74 15.59 9.43
N LEU A 59 14.69 14.83 8.87
CA LEU A 59 14.39 13.70 7.98
C LEU A 59 13.55 12.62 8.68
N ALA A 60 13.88 12.26 9.93
CA ALA A 60 13.08 11.32 10.71
C ALA A 60 11.66 11.85 10.98
N ARG A 61 11.51 13.13 11.33
CA ARG A 61 10.19 13.77 11.47
C ARG A 61 9.40 13.78 10.17
N THR A 62 10.08 14.04 9.04
CA THR A 62 9.46 13.99 7.71
C THR A 62 8.98 12.59 7.37
N PHE A 63 9.75 11.56 7.71
CA PHE A 63 9.30 10.17 7.59
C PHE A 63 7.99 9.93 8.35
N HIS A 64 7.90 10.34 9.63
CA HIS A 64 6.67 10.14 10.42
C HIS A 64 5.45 10.84 9.79
N LYS A 65 5.60 12.08 9.31
CA LYS A 65 4.52 12.79 8.59
C LYS A 65 4.09 12.06 7.32
N LEU A 66 5.05 11.52 6.56
CA LEU A 66 4.75 10.72 5.36
C LEU A 66 4.04 9.41 5.73
N GLN A 67 4.41 8.80 6.85
CA GLN A 67 3.75 7.58 7.35
C GLN A 67 2.32 7.86 7.83
N GLU A 68 2.06 8.97 8.51
CA GLU A 68 0.72 9.44 8.85
C GLU A 68 -0.13 9.68 7.58
N MET A 69 0.44 10.34 6.58
CA MET A 69 -0.21 10.53 5.28
C MET A 69 -0.53 9.18 4.62
N ARG A 70 0.35 8.19 4.70
CA ARG A 70 0.10 6.84 4.18
C ARG A 70 -1.07 6.18 4.89
N VAL A 71 -1.19 6.31 6.21
CA VAL A 71 -2.34 5.82 6.99
C VAL A 71 -3.64 6.44 6.49
N GLN A 72 -3.63 7.74 6.20
CA GLN A 72 -4.79 8.44 5.64
C GLN A 72 -5.15 7.91 4.23
N ILE A 73 -4.16 7.69 3.37
CA ILE A 73 -4.37 7.10 2.03
C ILE A 73 -5.00 5.70 2.16
N TYR A 74 -4.59 4.86 3.12
CA TYR A 74 -5.25 3.58 3.36
C TYR A 74 -6.71 3.70 3.80
N ALA A 75 -7.03 4.69 4.65
CA ALA A 75 -8.41 4.93 5.06
C ALA A 75 -9.30 5.29 3.86
N GLU A 76 -8.79 6.18 3.01
CA GLU A 76 -9.47 6.59 1.79
C GLU A 76 -9.54 5.46 0.76
N PHE A 77 -8.49 4.63 0.65
CA PHE A 77 -8.51 3.45 -0.20
C PHE A 77 -9.65 2.50 0.19
N ARG A 78 -9.75 2.14 1.47
CA ARG A 78 -10.81 1.25 1.96
C ARG A 78 -12.20 1.84 1.73
N GLN A 79 -12.38 3.12 2.07
CA GLN A 79 -13.67 3.78 1.92
C GLN A 79 -14.08 3.93 0.46
N GLY A 80 -13.15 4.42 -0.38
CA GLY A 80 -13.40 4.61 -1.80
C GLY A 80 -13.60 3.30 -2.53
N PHE A 81 -12.93 2.21 -2.14
CA PHE A 81 -13.18 0.88 -2.69
C PHE A 81 -14.64 0.47 -2.46
N LEU A 82 -15.16 0.62 -1.23
CA LEU A 82 -16.55 0.28 -0.92
C LEU A 82 -17.56 1.07 -1.75
N VAL A 83 -17.27 2.35 -2.00
CA VAL A 83 -18.13 3.27 -2.78
C VAL A 83 -18.06 2.97 -4.28
N HIS A 84 -16.87 2.75 -4.82
CA HIS A 84 -16.62 2.74 -6.26
C HIS A 84 -16.57 1.36 -6.89
N GLN A 85 -16.33 0.28 -6.14
CA GLN A 85 -16.13 -1.10 -6.66
C GLN A 85 -17.15 -1.62 -7.67
N LYS A 86 -18.37 -1.07 -7.70
CA LYS A 86 -19.45 -1.45 -8.63
C LYS A 86 -19.88 -0.31 -9.57
N THR A 87 -19.02 0.68 -9.73
CA THR A 87 -19.29 1.89 -10.54
C THR A 87 -18.30 2.01 -11.68
N GLU A 88 -18.69 2.71 -12.73
CA GLU A 88 -17.82 3.09 -13.86
C GLU A 88 -16.59 3.89 -13.41
N LEU A 89 -16.63 4.52 -12.23
CA LEU A 89 -15.54 5.33 -11.66
C LEU A 89 -14.43 4.48 -11.03
N PHE A 90 -14.62 3.16 -10.89
CA PHE A 90 -13.67 2.30 -10.20
C PHE A 90 -12.24 2.35 -10.78
N PRO A 91 -12.02 2.29 -12.11
CA PRO A 91 -10.67 2.36 -12.67
C PRO A 91 -9.98 3.69 -12.38
N THR A 92 -10.71 4.81 -12.47
CA THR A 92 -10.17 6.15 -12.16
C THR A 92 -9.82 6.27 -10.68
N PHE A 93 -10.68 5.77 -9.79
CA PHE A 93 -10.39 5.71 -8.35
C PHE A 93 -9.12 4.90 -8.06
N CYS A 94 -9.00 3.71 -8.67
CA CYS A 94 -7.85 2.83 -8.52
C CYS A 94 -6.55 3.47 -9.03
N SER A 95 -6.61 4.17 -10.16
CA SER A 95 -5.46 4.93 -10.68
C SER A 95 -5.04 6.02 -9.69
N GLY A 96 -5.97 6.88 -9.27
CA GLY A 96 -5.68 7.99 -8.36
C GLY A 96 -5.15 7.55 -7.00
N ILE A 97 -5.68 6.47 -6.42
CA ILE A 97 -5.18 5.97 -5.13
C ILE A 97 -3.78 5.34 -5.27
N THR A 98 -3.49 4.70 -6.41
CA THR A 98 -2.18 4.10 -6.71
C THR A 98 -1.10 5.17 -6.90
N GLU A 99 -1.43 6.25 -7.59
CA GLU A 99 -0.55 7.41 -7.74
C GLU A 99 -0.16 7.97 -6.37
N ARG A 100 -1.13 8.12 -5.46
CA ARG A 100 -0.88 8.62 -4.11
C ARG A 100 -0.02 7.68 -3.27
N PHE A 101 -0.26 6.37 -3.34
CA PHE A 101 0.63 5.39 -2.69
C PHE A 101 2.04 5.43 -3.28
N SER A 102 2.18 5.63 -4.60
CA SER A 102 3.48 5.72 -5.26
C SER A 102 4.23 6.98 -4.82
N ALA A 103 3.56 8.14 -4.86
CA ALA A 103 4.14 9.43 -4.45
C ALA A 103 4.63 9.42 -3.00
N VAL A 104 3.86 8.88 -2.05
CA VAL A 104 4.31 8.79 -0.66
C VAL A 104 5.47 7.81 -0.49
N SER A 105 5.45 6.68 -1.20
CA SER A 105 6.53 5.68 -1.16
C SER A 105 7.84 6.23 -1.72
N GLU A 106 7.79 6.97 -2.84
CA GLU A 106 8.94 7.61 -3.44
C GLU A 106 9.58 8.65 -2.52
N ARG A 107 8.75 9.49 -1.86
CA ARG A 107 9.24 10.45 -0.86
C ARG A 107 9.90 9.74 0.32
N ILE A 108 9.32 8.65 0.82
CA ILE A 108 9.94 7.87 1.90
C ILE A 108 11.26 7.24 1.45
N ASN A 109 11.33 6.66 0.25
CA ASN A 109 12.57 6.10 -0.29
C ASN A 109 13.65 7.19 -0.44
N HIS A 110 13.27 8.42 -0.77
CA HIS A 110 14.20 9.54 -0.81
C HIS A 110 14.73 9.90 0.59
N VAL A 111 13.85 9.94 1.60
CA VAL A 111 14.25 10.13 3.01
C VAL A 111 15.20 9.01 3.47
N GLU A 112 14.88 7.76 3.18
CA GLU A 112 15.73 6.59 3.47
C GLU A 112 17.14 6.77 2.89
N LYS A 113 17.22 7.14 1.60
CA LYS A 113 18.49 7.37 0.92
C LYS A 113 19.29 8.49 1.58
N LEU A 114 18.66 9.62 1.89
CA LEU A 114 19.33 10.76 2.52
C LEU A 114 19.86 10.44 3.93
N LEU A 115 19.11 9.65 4.71
CA LEU A 115 19.57 9.17 6.01
C LEU A 115 20.82 8.29 5.86
N ARG A 116 20.82 7.39 4.86
CA ARG A 116 21.98 6.55 4.55
C ARG A 116 23.19 7.41 4.14
N ASP A 117 22.98 8.42 3.30
CA ASP A 117 24.02 9.36 2.87
C ASP A 117 24.61 10.15 4.06
N LYS A 118 23.77 10.54 5.01
CA LYS A 118 24.14 11.21 6.27
C LYS A 118 24.69 10.26 7.36
N LYS A 119 25.07 9.04 6.99
CA LYS A 119 25.69 8.04 7.88
C LYS A 119 24.78 7.57 9.01
N GLN A 120 23.48 7.47 8.74
CA GLN A 120 22.47 6.95 9.66
C GLN A 120 21.88 5.63 9.14
N PRO A 121 22.69 4.56 9.05
CA PRO A 121 22.28 3.31 8.42
C PRO A 121 21.20 2.58 9.21
N VAL A 122 21.21 2.65 10.54
CA VAL A 122 20.24 1.95 11.41
C VAL A 122 18.82 2.45 11.13
N ILE A 123 18.62 3.77 11.19
CA ILE A 123 17.33 4.42 10.88
C ILE A 123 16.92 4.14 9.43
N ALA A 124 17.86 4.24 8.47
CA ALA A 124 17.58 3.93 7.07
C ALA A 124 17.13 2.47 6.87
N ASP A 125 17.73 1.51 7.57
CA ASP A 125 17.38 0.09 7.47
C ASP A 125 16.02 -0.20 8.10
N LEU A 126 15.66 0.48 9.21
CA LEU A 126 14.31 0.41 9.78
C LEU A 126 13.25 0.96 8.82
N ILE A 127 13.49 2.12 8.20
CA ILE A 127 12.61 2.68 7.17
C ILE A 127 12.47 1.72 5.99
N ARG A 128 13.56 1.07 5.57
CA ARG A 128 13.53 0.08 4.50
C ARG A 128 12.64 -1.12 4.86
N LYS A 129 12.76 -1.65 6.08
CA LYS A 129 11.89 -2.72 6.59
C LYS A 129 10.43 -2.29 6.60
N ILE A 130 10.13 -1.07 7.07
CA ILE A 130 8.78 -0.50 7.03
C ILE A 130 8.25 -0.44 5.59
N GLN A 131 9.05 -0.03 4.61
CA GLN A 131 8.62 -0.02 3.20
C GLN A 131 8.28 -1.41 2.65
N LEU A 132 9.01 -2.45 3.07
CA LEU A 132 8.74 -3.83 2.66
C LEU A 132 7.43 -4.35 3.26
N GLU A 133 7.24 -4.15 4.56
CA GLU A 133 6.01 -4.55 5.25
C GLU A 133 4.80 -3.72 4.77
N GLU A 134 4.97 -2.42 4.47
CA GLU A 134 3.89 -1.62 3.89
C GLU A 134 3.50 -2.08 2.47
N LYS A 135 4.45 -2.58 1.69
CA LYS A 135 4.15 -3.21 0.41
C LYS A 135 3.30 -4.47 0.60
N GLU A 136 3.64 -5.32 1.57
CA GLU A 136 2.86 -6.51 1.91
C GLU A 136 1.46 -6.14 2.41
N LYS A 137 1.36 -5.18 3.32
CA LYS A 137 0.09 -4.65 3.84
C LYS A 137 -0.82 -4.12 2.73
N LEU A 138 -0.27 -3.41 1.74
CA LEU A 138 -1.06 -2.93 0.60
C LEU A 138 -1.66 -4.09 -0.22
N LEU A 139 -0.86 -5.13 -0.47
CA LEU A 139 -1.31 -6.33 -1.17
C LEU A 139 -2.38 -7.08 -0.38
N LEU A 140 -2.16 -7.30 0.92
CA LEU A 140 -3.12 -7.95 1.81
C LEU A 140 -4.41 -7.13 1.95
N THR A 141 -4.32 -5.81 2.08
CA THR A 141 -5.48 -4.91 2.12
C THR A 141 -6.32 -5.07 0.86
N SER A 142 -5.67 -5.07 -0.31
CA SER A 142 -6.34 -5.22 -1.60
C SER A 142 -7.01 -6.59 -1.73
N ALA A 143 -6.32 -7.67 -1.34
CA ALA A 143 -6.86 -9.03 -1.34
C ALA A 143 -8.08 -9.16 -0.40
N VAL A 144 -8.00 -8.63 0.83
CA VAL A 144 -9.12 -8.63 1.78
C VAL A 144 -10.33 -7.89 1.19
N LEU A 145 -10.13 -6.74 0.55
CA LEU A 145 -11.22 -5.96 -0.03
C LEU A 145 -11.91 -6.70 -1.19
N ILE A 146 -11.13 -7.30 -2.08
CA ILE A 146 -11.64 -8.09 -3.21
C ILE A 146 -12.39 -9.33 -2.70
N GLU A 147 -11.84 -10.05 -1.73
CA GLU A 147 -12.47 -11.26 -1.22
C GLU A 147 -13.77 -10.95 -0.46
N LYS A 148 -13.81 -9.84 0.29
CA LYS A 148 -15.05 -9.33 0.91
C LYS A 148 -16.10 -8.92 -0.12
N MET A 149 -15.68 -8.34 -1.25
CA MET A 149 -16.58 -8.03 -2.36
C MET A 149 -17.20 -9.32 -2.93
N ARG A 150 -16.37 -10.32 -3.24
CA ARG A 150 -16.81 -11.63 -3.75
C ARG A 150 -17.76 -12.33 -2.79
N LEU A 151 -17.46 -12.31 -1.49
CA LEU A 151 -18.33 -12.86 -0.45
C LEU A 151 -19.68 -12.14 -0.41
N SER A 152 -19.67 -10.80 -0.42
CA SER A 152 -20.91 -10.00 -0.48
C SER A 152 -21.74 -10.35 -1.71
N ASP A 153 -21.10 -10.59 -2.85
CA ASP A 153 -21.79 -10.90 -4.11
C ASP A 153 -22.38 -12.31 -4.10
N ALA A 154 -21.64 -13.30 -3.56
CA ALA A 154 -22.12 -14.67 -3.39
C ALA A 154 -23.35 -14.73 -2.46
N ILE A 155 -23.33 -14.02 -1.34
CA ILE A 155 -24.45 -13.98 -0.37
C ILE A 155 -25.71 -13.33 -0.98
N LYS A 156 -25.55 -12.38 -1.89
CA LYS A 156 -26.67 -11.64 -2.52
C LYS A 156 -27.34 -12.39 -3.68
N GLN A 157 -26.83 -13.56 -4.06
CA GLN A 157 -27.46 -14.35 -5.11
C GLN A 157 -28.83 -14.88 -4.64
N PRO A 158 -29.81 -15.05 -5.55
CA PRO A 158 -31.14 -15.57 -5.20
C PRO A 158 -31.11 -16.95 -4.51
N GLU A 159 -30.13 -17.78 -4.89
CA GLU A 159 -29.83 -19.08 -4.29
C GLU A 159 -28.32 -19.16 -4.02
N PRO A 160 -27.84 -18.71 -2.85
CA PRO A 160 -26.42 -18.74 -2.52
C PRO A 160 -25.90 -20.17 -2.42
N ASP A 161 -24.78 -20.49 -3.07
CA ASP A 161 -24.07 -21.74 -2.82
C ASP A 161 -23.36 -21.69 -1.46
N GLU A 162 -23.90 -22.43 -0.49
CA GLU A 162 -23.37 -22.49 0.88
C GLU A 162 -21.89 -22.91 0.91
N SER A 163 -21.46 -23.78 -0.02
CA SER A 163 -20.06 -24.22 -0.07
C SER A 163 -19.12 -23.08 -0.48
N SER A 164 -19.49 -22.32 -1.51
CA SER A 164 -18.75 -21.16 -1.99
C SER A 164 -18.73 -20.03 -0.97
N VAL A 165 -19.84 -19.79 -0.28
CA VAL A 165 -19.92 -18.79 0.79
C VAL A 165 -18.98 -19.16 1.94
N ALA A 166 -19.07 -20.39 2.45
CA ALA A 166 -18.22 -20.86 3.54
C ALA A 166 -16.72 -20.84 3.17
N PHE A 167 -16.40 -21.11 1.91
CA PHE A 167 -15.04 -21.00 1.40
C PHE A 167 -14.53 -19.55 1.44
N LEU A 168 -15.32 -18.61 0.90
CA LEU A 168 -14.96 -17.19 0.86
C LEU A 168 -14.85 -16.60 2.27
N GLU A 169 -15.70 -17.03 3.22
CA GLU A 169 -15.58 -16.65 4.63
C GLU A 169 -14.23 -17.05 5.22
N ARG A 170 -13.81 -18.32 5.03
CA ARG A 170 -12.51 -18.81 5.51
C ARG A 170 -11.34 -18.09 4.84
N SER A 171 -11.46 -17.79 3.55
CA SER A 171 -10.46 -17.03 2.81
C SER A 171 -10.30 -15.61 3.38
N VAL A 172 -11.41 -14.91 3.63
CA VAL A 172 -11.41 -13.59 4.27
C VAL A 172 -10.80 -13.64 5.67
N GLU A 173 -11.15 -14.65 6.49
CA GLU A 173 -10.57 -14.84 7.82
C GLU A 173 -9.04 -15.03 7.76
N THR A 174 -8.57 -15.91 6.88
CA THR A 174 -7.14 -16.18 6.68
C THR A 174 -6.38 -14.92 6.25
N LEU A 175 -6.93 -14.18 5.29
CA LEU A 175 -6.33 -12.93 4.81
C LEU A 175 -6.33 -11.84 5.90
N ASN A 176 -7.39 -11.73 6.70
CA ASN A 176 -7.42 -10.79 7.82
C ASN A 176 -6.39 -11.15 8.90
N SER A 177 -6.18 -12.43 9.19
CA SER A 177 -5.13 -12.87 10.12
C SER A 177 -3.75 -12.41 9.64
N LYS A 178 -3.39 -12.76 8.39
CA LYS A 178 -2.12 -12.33 7.77
C LYS A 178 -1.96 -10.81 7.75
N HIS A 179 -3.04 -10.09 7.41
CA HIS A 179 -3.03 -8.62 7.43
C HIS A 179 -2.77 -8.07 8.85
N THR A 180 -3.39 -8.68 9.87
CA THR A 180 -3.21 -8.27 11.28
C THR A 180 -1.78 -8.54 11.73
N ASP A 181 -1.21 -9.69 11.37
CA ASP A 181 0.18 -10.02 11.69
C ASP A 181 1.15 -9.03 11.03
N CYS A 182 0.94 -8.67 9.76
CA CYS A 182 1.75 -7.67 9.06
C CYS A 182 1.66 -6.29 9.71
N VAL A 183 0.46 -5.86 10.14
CA VAL A 183 0.28 -4.61 10.90
C VAL A 183 1.00 -4.67 12.25
N GLY A 184 1.00 -5.81 12.93
CA GLY A 184 1.76 -6.04 14.16
C GLY A 184 3.26 -5.81 13.96
N ARG A 185 3.86 -6.49 12.96
CA ARG A 185 5.28 -6.32 12.61
C ARG A 185 5.61 -4.87 12.24
N LEU A 186 4.73 -4.20 11.49
CA LEU A 186 4.91 -2.77 11.15
C LEU A 186 4.99 -1.88 12.38
N ASN A 187 4.10 -2.10 13.35
CA ASN A 187 4.07 -1.30 14.57
C ASN A 187 5.32 -1.52 15.42
N GLU A 188 5.80 -2.77 15.54
CA GLU A 188 7.06 -3.09 16.23
C GLU A 188 8.24 -2.33 15.60
N ILE A 189 8.37 -2.35 14.27
CA ILE A 189 9.48 -1.64 13.58
C ILE A 189 9.33 -0.11 13.71
N LEU A 190 8.10 0.41 13.73
CA LEU A 190 7.84 1.83 13.95
C LEU A 190 8.19 2.27 15.37
N GLU A 191 7.98 1.42 16.37
CA GLU A 191 8.40 1.65 17.76
C GLU A 191 9.93 1.66 17.86
N ASP A 192 10.62 0.68 17.27
CA ASP A 192 12.08 0.65 17.18
C ASP A 192 12.63 1.92 16.53
N LEU A 193 12.03 2.36 15.41
CA LEU A 193 12.42 3.59 14.73
C LEU A 193 12.21 4.83 15.62
N GLY A 194 11.13 4.85 16.38
CA GLY A 194 10.82 5.93 17.32
C GLY A 194 11.88 6.04 18.42
N ALA A 195 12.34 4.90 18.95
CA ALA A 195 13.42 4.84 19.93
C ALA A 195 14.75 5.34 19.33
N GLU A 196 15.17 4.79 18.20
CA GLU A 196 16.42 5.20 17.52
C GLU A 196 16.41 6.67 17.10
N SER A 197 15.24 7.20 16.71
CA SER A 197 15.10 8.61 16.32
C SER A 197 15.11 9.57 17.52
N ALA A 198 14.79 9.09 18.73
CA ALA A 198 14.84 9.90 19.95
C ALA A 198 16.29 10.16 20.40
N ASP A 199 17.19 9.22 20.12
CA ASP A 199 18.62 9.29 20.46
C ASP A 199 19.44 10.15 19.49
N LEU A 200 18.82 10.68 18.44
CA LEU A 200 19.46 11.65 17.56
C LEU A 200 19.80 12.93 18.33
N GLU A 201 21.07 13.33 18.34
CA GLU A 201 21.52 14.66 18.77
C GLU A 201 21.42 15.66 17.59
N ASP A 202 21.27 16.96 17.89
CA ASP A 202 21.20 18.05 16.89
C ASP A 202 22.58 18.41 16.31
#